data_AF-A0A4R5K2K8-F1
#
_entry.id   AF-A0A4R5K2K8-F1
#
_cell.length_a   1.000
_cell.length_b   1.000
_cell.length_c   1.000
_cell.angle_alpha   90.00
_cell.angle_beta   90.00
_cell.angle_gamma   90.00
#
_symmetry.space_group_name_H-M   'P 1'
#
loop_
_entity.id
_entity.type
_entity.pdbx_description
1 polymer ?
#
loop_
_entity_poly.entity_id
_entity_poly.type
_entity_poly.pdbx_seq_one_letter_code
_entity_poly.pdbx_strand_id
1 'polypeptide(L)'
;NVQDGESLALKTMNPRLGILGGLSILGTSGIVRPFSCSAYIASIHQGIDVAKTNGYLHIAACTGNASEDTMRRVYNLPEIALIEMGDFVGAVLKHLRKVPVEKLSLCGGFGKISKLAAGHMDLHSRHSSIDLPQLAQWAAAIGADSDLQAAICQANTSQQALAMASAAGIALGDAVCAHALAFAQSVVPSQVEVEVFAIDRQGGIVGHASAPQSRGKPAPTEGQ
;
A
#
# COMPACT_ATOMS: atom_id res chain seq x y z
N ASN A 1 12.29 -4.49 -34.99
CA ASN A 1 11.03 -4.78 -34.28
C ASN A 1 11.29 -5.86 -33.25
N VAL A 2 11.01 -5.58 -31.98
CA VAL A 2 11.05 -6.60 -30.93
C VAL A 2 9.83 -7.50 -31.15
N GLN A 3 10.06 -8.80 -31.34
CA GLN A 3 8.97 -9.79 -31.41
C GLN A 3 8.15 -9.70 -30.11
N ASP A 4 6.82 -9.61 -30.24
CA ASP A 4 5.87 -9.42 -29.12
C ASP A 4 6.03 -8.12 -28.30
N GLY A 5 6.71 -7.10 -28.85
CA GLY A 5 6.98 -5.85 -28.14
C GLY A 5 5.74 -5.10 -27.64
N GLU A 6 4.62 -5.17 -28.36
CA GLU A 6 3.35 -4.57 -27.90
C GLU A 6 2.76 -5.33 -26.70
N SER A 7 2.79 -6.66 -26.73
CA SER A 7 2.29 -7.51 -25.63
C SER A 7 3.17 -7.41 -24.38
N LEU A 8 4.48 -7.26 -24.57
CA LEU A 8 5.44 -7.05 -23.49
C LEU A 8 5.36 -5.64 -22.91
N ALA A 9 5.12 -4.61 -23.73
CA ALA A 9 4.96 -3.23 -23.25
C ALA A 9 3.80 -3.08 -22.25
N LEU A 10 2.71 -3.83 -22.43
CA LEU A 10 1.58 -3.89 -21.50
C LEU A 10 1.94 -4.43 -20.11
N LYS A 11 3.06 -5.15 -19.99
CA LYS A 11 3.60 -5.68 -18.73
C LYS A 11 4.71 -4.79 -18.15
N THR A 12 4.92 -3.60 -18.70
CA THR A 12 5.91 -2.61 -18.22
C THR A 12 5.22 -1.33 -17.76
N MET A 13 5.97 -0.42 -17.14
CA MET A 13 5.50 0.93 -16.78
C MET A 13 5.31 1.86 -18.00
N ASN A 14 5.64 1.43 -19.23
CA ASN A 14 5.58 2.28 -20.43
C ASN A 14 4.18 2.85 -20.75
N PRO A 15 3.07 2.08 -20.61
CA PRO A 15 1.72 2.60 -20.84
C PRO A 15 1.36 3.71 -19.85
N ARG A 16 1.79 3.59 -18.58
CA ARG A 16 1.59 4.60 -17.52
C ARG A 16 2.32 5.90 -17.80
N LEU A 17 3.35 5.87 -18.65
CA LEU A 17 4.11 7.03 -19.11
C LEU A 17 3.60 7.57 -20.46
N GLY A 18 2.46 7.07 -20.97
CA GLY A 18 1.88 7.51 -22.24
C GLY A 18 2.53 6.94 -23.49
N ILE A 19 3.38 5.90 -23.36
CA ILE A 19 4.02 5.23 -24.49
C ILE A 19 3.14 4.06 -24.92
N LEU A 20 2.34 4.27 -25.97
CA LEU A 20 1.43 3.28 -26.56
C LEU A 20 2.07 2.64 -27.81
N GLY A 21 1.95 1.31 -27.95
CA GLY A 21 2.36 0.60 -29.16
C GLY A 21 3.84 0.18 -29.27
N GLY A 22 4.59 0.17 -28.17
CA GLY A 22 5.97 -0.34 -28.21
C GLY A 22 6.68 -0.45 -26.87
N LEU A 23 7.69 -1.32 -26.82
CA LEU A 23 8.71 -1.30 -25.77
C LEU A 23 9.58 -0.06 -25.98
N SER A 24 9.61 0.84 -25.00
CA SER A 24 10.59 1.93 -24.99
C SER A 24 11.99 1.35 -24.79
N ILE A 25 12.73 1.19 -25.90
CA ILE A 25 14.17 0.96 -25.83
C ILE A 25 14.79 2.33 -25.54
N LEU A 26 14.96 2.65 -24.26
CA LEU A 26 15.71 3.83 -23.85
C LEU A 26 17.19 3.63 -24.21
N GLY A 27 17.56 4.10 -25.39
CA GLY A 27 18.90 4.07 -25.95
C GLY A 27 18.98 3.27 -27.25
N THR A 28 19.76 3.76 -28.21
CA THR A 28 20.06 3.08 -29.48
C THR A 28 20.79 1.73 -29.31
N SER A 29 21.12 1.33 -28.07
CA SER A 29 21.94 0.16 -27.76
C SER A 29 21.15 -1.09 -27.37
N GLY A 30 19.83 -1.04 -27.17
CA GLY A 30 19.06 -2.24 -26.79
C GLY A 30 19.30 -2.76 -25.37
N ILE A 31 20.03 -2.02 -24.53
CA ILE A 31 20.38 -2.44 -23.16
C ILE A 31 19.34 -1.90 -22.18
N VAL A 32 18.50 -2.78 -21.63
CA VAL A 32 17.62 -2.44 -20.50
C VAL A 32 18.49 -2.28 -19.26
N ARG A 33 18.66 -1.04 -18.80
CA ARG A 33 19.33 -0.78 -17.51
C ARG A 33 18.35 -1.07 -16.38
N PRO A 34 18.74 -1.85 -15.35
CA PRO A 34 17.97 -1.95 -14.13
C PRO A 34 17.72 -0.54 -13.58
N PHE A 35 16.49 -0.25 -13.20
CA PHE A 35 16.18 1.00 -12.48
C PHE A 35 17.01 1.03 -11.18
N SER A 36 17.75 2.12 -10.95
CA SER A 36 18.35 2.36 -9.64
C SER A 36 17.25 2.65 -8.62
N CYS A 37 17.52 2.44 -7.32
CA CYS A 37 16.56 2.83 -6.27
C CYS A 37 16.15 4.31 -6.38
N SER A 38 17.09 5.18 -6.76
CA SER A 38 16.81 6.61 -6.98
C SER A 38 15.85 6.85 -8.14
N ALA A 39 15.99 6.10 -9.25
CA ALA A 39 15.09 6.22 -10.38
C ALA A 39 13.68 5.71 -10.01
N TYR A 40 13.56 4.65 -9.21
CA TYR A 40 12.26 4.10 -8.80
C TYR A 40 11.54 5.06 -7.84
N ILE A 41 12.28 5.66 -6.90
CA ILE A 41 11.74 6.73 -6.04
C ILE A 41 11.29 7.93 -6.89
N ALA A 42 12.05 8.32 -7.91
CA ALA A 42 11.67 9.40 -8.81
C ALA A 42 10.37 9.08 -9.58
N SER A 43 10.16 7.84 -10.03
CA SER A 43 8.91 7.45 -10.68
C SER A 43 7.71 7.47 -9.74
N ILE A 44 7.90 7.11 -8.45
CA ILE A 44 6.84 7.25 -7.43
C ILE A 44 6.44 8.72 -7.29
N HIS A 45 7.42 9.61 -7.12
CA HIS A 45 7.14 11.04 -6.97
C HIS A 45 6.44 11.61 -8.21
N GLN A 46 6.94 11.26 -9.40
CA GLN A 46 6.34 11.69 -10.66
C GLN A 46 4.90 11.19 -10.81
N GLY A 47 4.61 9.93 -10.45
CA GLY A 47 3.25 9.39 -10.48
C GLY A 47 2.29 10.20 -9.60
N ILE A 48 2.72 10.54 -8.38
CA ILE A 48 1.93 11.37 -7.45
C ILE A 48 1.72 12.78 -8.02
N ASP A 49 2.77 13.41 -8.55
CA ASP A 49 2.69 14.76 -9.11
C ASP A 49 1.76 14.83 -10.32
N VAL A 50 1.83 13.81 -11.19
CA VAL A 50 0.97 13.67 -12.38
C VAL A 50 -0.49 13.45 -11.98
N ALA A 51 -0.76 12.56 -11.03
CA ALA A 51 -2.12 12.31 -10.51
C ALA A 51 -2.75 13.61 -9.99
N LYS A 52 -2.03 14.31 -9.10
CA LYS A 52 -2.51 15.55 -8.50
C LYS A 52 -2.71 16.66 -9.52
N THR A 53 -1.77 16.83 -10.45
CA THR A 53 -1.86 17.87 -11.51
C THR A 53 -3.08 17.66 -12.40
N ASN A 54 -3.50 16.41 -12.60
CA ASN A 54 -4.71 16.06 -13.35
C ASN A 54 -6.00 16.05 -12.49
N GLY A 55 -5.94 16.58 -11.27
CA GLY A 55 -7.12 16.72 -10.40
C GLY A 55 -7.48 15.47 -9.60
N TYR A 56 -6.67 14.41 -9.63
CA TYR A 56 -6.89 13.23 -8.78
C TYR A 56 -6.32 13.47 -7.39
N LEU A 57 -7.21 13.78 -6.44
CA LEU A 57 -6.87 14.08 -5.05
C LEU A 57 -7.04 12.87 -4.12
N HIS A 58 -7.61 11.77 -4.61
CA HIS A 58 -7.56 10.47 -3.97
C HIS A 58 -6.62 9.57 -4.78
N ILE A 59 -5.53 9.13 -4.17
CA ILE A 59 -4.59 8.18 -4.75
C ILE A 59 -4.47 6.93 -3.89
N ALA A 60 -4.15 5.80 -4.53
CA ALA A 60 -3.78 4.57 -3.83
C ALA A 60 -2.32 4.21 -4.11
N ALA A 61 -1.51 4.10 -3.06
CA ALA A 61 -0.14 3.66 -3.17
C ALA A 61 -0.03 2.16 -2.86
N CYS A 62 0.37 1.38 -3.87
CA CYS A 62 0.23 -0.05 -3.92
C CYS A 62 1.60 -0.74 -3.98
N THR A 63 1.76 -1.83 -3.23
CA THR A 63 3.03 -2.60 -3.20
C THR A 63 3.27 -3.51 -4.42
N GLY A 64 2.33 -3.55 -5.36
CA GLY A 64 2.34 -4.32 -6.60
C GLY A 64 0.94 -4.59 -7.17
N ASN A 65 0.86 -5.38 -8.24
CA ASN A 65 -0.37 -5.59 -9.03
C ASN A 65 -1.59 -6.05 -8.22
N ALA A 66 -1.45 -7.03 -7.31
CA ALA A 66 -2.58 -7.52 -6.52
C ALA A 66 -3.20 -6.41 -5.64
N SER A 67 -2.36 -5.51 -5.09
CA SER A 67 -2.85 -4.35 -4.33
C SER A 67 -3.52 -3.30 -5.22
N GLU A 68 -3.01 -3.08 -6.43
CA GLU A 68 -3.65 -2.19 -7.40
C GLU A 68 -5.00 -2.71 -7.87
N ASP A 69 -5.08 -3.99 -8.24
CA ASP A 69 -6.34 -4.64 -8.64
C ASP A 69 -7.37 -4.60 -7.52
N THR A 70 -6.92 -4.68 -6.27
CA THR A 70 -7.79 -4.50 -5.11
C THR A 70 -8.30 -3.07 -5.02
N MET A 71 -7.43 -2.07 -5.11
CA MET A 71 -7.84 -0.66 -5.04
C MET A 71 -8.71 -0.23 -6.23
N ARG A 72 -8.47 -0.80 -7.41
CA ARG A 72 -9.34 -0.65 -8.58
C ARG A 72 -10.73 -1.22 -8.32
N ARG A 73 -10.85 -2.40 -7.70
CA ARG A 73 -12.15 -2.98 -7.35
C ARG A 73 -12.89 -2.21 -6.25
N VAL A 74 -12.16 -1.72 -5.24
CA VAL A 74 -12.76 -1.01 -4.09
C VAL A 74 -13.26 0.38 -4.48
N TYR A 75 -12.47 1.13 -5.24
CA TYR A 75 -12.71 2.55 -5.49
C TYR A 75 -12.95 2.91 -6.96
N ASN A 76 -12.80 1.97 -7.89
CA ASN A 76 -12.80 2.23 -9.33
C ASN A 76 -11.81 3.34 -9.74
N LEU A 77 -10.65 3.38 -9.05
CA LEU A 77 -9.62 4.38 -9.33
C LEU A 77 -9.06 4.19 -10.75
N PRO A 78 -8.88 5.29 -11.51
CA PRO A 78 -8.19 5.22 -12.78
C PRO A 78 -6.71 4.93 -12.56
N GLU A 79 -6.05 4.40 -13.59
CA GLU A 79 -4.64 3.99 -13.52
C GLU A 79 -3.70 5.11 -13.06
N ILE A 80 -3.96 6.36 -13.47
CA ILE A 80 -3.20 7.53 -13.05
C ILE A 80 -3.22 7.78 -11.53
N ALA A 81 -4.25 7.32 -10.82
CA ALA A 81 -4.39 7.44 -9.36
C ALA A 81 -3.87 6.19 -8.61
N LEU A 82 -3.43 5.15 -9.33
CA LEU A 82 -2.80 3.96 -8.77
C LEU A 82 -1.28 4.12 -8.84
N ILE A 83 -0.64 4.34 -7.70
CA ILE A 83 0.80 4.57 -7.60
C ILE A 83 1.50 3.26 -7.21
N GLU A 84 2.28 2.68 -8.11
CA GLU A 84 3.12 1.52 -7.78
C GLU A 84 4.34 1.97 -6.96
N MET A 85 4.32 1.71 -5.65
CA MET A 85 5.40 2.10 -4.73
C MET A 85 6.38 0.96 -4.41
N GLY A 86 6.06 -0.27 -4.81
CA GLY A 86 6.86 -1.45 -4.45
C GLY A 86 7.03 -1.57 -2.94
N ASP A 87 8.27 -1.48 -2.46
CA ASP A 87 8.60 -1.52 -1.03
C ASP A 87 8.93 -0.14 -0.43
N PHE A 88 8.90 0.93 -1.24
CA PHE A 88 9.36 2.28 -0.87
C PHE A 88 8.25 3.17 -0.34
N VAL A 89 7.50 2.71 0.66
CA VAL A 89 6.42 3.52 1.28
C VAL A 89 6.92 4.86 1.82
N GLY A 90 8.17 4.92 2.31
CA GLY A 90 8.79 6.15 2.76
C GLY A 90 8.94 7.20 1.65
N ALA A 91 9.07 6.80 0.39
CA ALA A 91 9.08 7.74 -0.74
C ALA A 91 7.72 8.44 -0.88
N VAL A 92 6.63 7.67 -0.82
CA VAL A 92 5.25 8.18 -0.85
C VAL A 92 4.99 9.14 0.32
N LEU A 93 5.17 8.66 1.55
CA LEU A 93 4.82 9.44 2.75
C LEU A 93 5.66 10.72 2.85
N LYS A 94 6.95 10.67 2.53
CA LYS A 94 7.82 11.86 2.59
C LYS A 94 7.49 12.86 1.49
N HIS A 95 7.09 12.41 0.29
CA HIS A 95 6.73 13.28 -0.83
C HIS A 95 5.41 14.02 -0.57
N LEU A 96 4.43 13.36 0.04
CA LEU A 96 3.15 13.98 0.41
C LEU A 96 3.26 15.13 1.42
N ARG A 97 4.39 15.26 2.13
CA ARG A 97 4.68 16.47 2.94
C ARG A 97 4.87 17.72 2.07
N LYS A 98 5.34 17.56 0.84
CA LYS A 98 5.56 18.66 -0.12
C LYS A 98 4.37 18.82 -1.06
N VAL A 99 3.77 17.69 -1.45
CA VAL A 99 2.69 17.63 -2.44
C VAL A 99 1.50 16.90 -1.82
N PRO A 100 0.76 17.53 -0.89
CA PRO A 100 -0.35 16.87 -0.22
C PRO A 100 -1.50 16.61 -1.21
N VAL A 101 -2.17 15.48 -1.02
CA VAL A 101 -3.43 15.09 -1.68
C VAL A 101 -4.55 15.10 -0.62
N GLU A 102 -5.81 14.95 -1.01
CA GLU A 102 -6.90 14.88 -0.03
C GLU A 102 -6.94 13.52 0.66
N LYS A 103 -6.75 12.42 -0.09
CA LYS A 103 -6.83 11.06 0.42
C LYS A 103 -5.73 10.15 -0.12
N LEU A 104 -5.12 9.38 0.78
CA LEU A 104 -4.15 8.33 0.50
C LEU A 104 -4.68 6.98 1.01
N SER A 105 -4.85 6.02 0.11
CA SER A 105 -5.06 4.62 0.47
C SER A 105 -3.75 3.85 0.29
N LEU A 106 -3.17 3.38 1.40
CA LEU A 106 -2.02 2.45 1.35
C LEU A 106 -2.54 1.03 1.20
N CYS A 107 -2.07 0.28 0.20
CA CYS A 107 -2.50 -1.09 -0.02
C CYS A 107 -1.30 -2.01 -0.26
N GLY A 108 -1.22 -3.08 0.50
CA GLY A 108 -0.14 -4.06 0.32
C GLY A 108 -0.37 -5.39 0.99
N GLY A 109 0.49 -6.35 0.66
CA GLY A 109 0.46 -7.65 1.31
C GLY A 109 0.64 -7.51 2.82
N PHE A 110 -0.06 -8.34 3.61
CA PHE A 110 -0.05 -8.26 5.08
C PHE A 110 1.36 -8.18 5.69
N GLY A 111 2.34 -8.95 5.20
CA GLY A 111 3.73 -8.87 5.68
C GLY A 111 4.45 -7.55 5.39
N LYS A 112 4.06 -6.81 4.37
CA LYS A 112 4.59 -5.45 4.10
C LYS A 112 3.91 -4.43 5.01
N ILE A 113 2.59 -4.54 5.19
CA ILE A 113 1.84 -3.67 6.08
C ILE A 113 2.25 -3.88 7.54
N SER A 114 2.57 -5.10 7.98
CA SER A 114 3.08 -5.34 9.34
C SER A 114 4.42 -4.65 9.60
N LYS A 115 5.26 -4.51 8.58
CA LYS A 115 6.52 -3.74 8.69
C LYS A 115 6.27 -2.24 8.78
N LEU A 116 5.30 -1.73 8.02
CA LEU A 116 4.86 -0.34 8.15
C LEU A 116 4.29 -0.08 9.55
N ALA A 117 3.50 -1.00 10.08
CA ALA A 117 2.98 -0.97 11.45
C ALA A 117 4.09 -0.93 12.51
N ALA A 118 5.21 -1.60 12.24
CA ALA A 118 6.41 -1.56 13.07
C ALA A 118 7.26 -0.29 12.88
N GLY A 119 6.84 0.64 12.02
CA GLY A 119 7.53 1.91 11.77
C GLY A 119 8.60 1.88 10.66
N HIS A 120 8.65 0.82 9.85
CA HIS A 120 9.61 0.75 8.75
C HIS A 120 9.14 1.55 7.52
N MET A 121 10.05 2.36 6.99
CA MET A 121 9.85 3.17 5.78
C MET A 121 10.28 2.46 4.49
N ASP A 122 10.97 1.33 4.62
CA ASP A 122 11.34 0.41 3.55
C ASP A 122 10.85 -0.99 3.93
N LEU A 123 9.97 -1.53 3.11
CA LEU A 123 9.23 -2.76 3.38
C LEU A 123 9.97 -4.00 2.84
N HIS A 124 11.13 -3.81 2.21
CA HIS A 124 11.92 -4.89 1.63
C HIS A 124 12.53 -5.77 2.74
N SER A 125 12.53 -7.08 2.56
CA SER A 125 13.00 -8.07 3.56
C SER A 125 14.45 -7.89 4.01
N ARG A 126 15.29 -7.30 3.16
CA ARG A 126 16.70 -6.98 3.50
C ARG A 126 16.84 -5.81 4.48
N HIS A 127 15.85 -4.92 4.56
CA HIS A 127 15.89 -3.73 5.40
C HIS A 127 14.99 -3.82 6.62
N SER A 128 13.98 -4.68 6.58
CA SER A 128 13.04 -4.92 7.66
C SER A 128 12.62 -6.39 7.68
N SER A 129 12.52 -6.96 8.87
CA SER A 129 12.02 -8.33 9.07
C SER A 129 10.61 -8.29 9.64
N ILE A 130 9.87 -9.39 9.47
CA ILE A 130 8.59 -9.57 10.16
C ILE A 130 8.89 -9.80 11.64
N ASP A 131 8.23 -9.05 12.51
CA ASP A 131 8.30 -9.22 13.96
C ASP A 131 7.10 -10.03 14.46
N LEU A 132 7.28 -11.35 14.56
CA LEU A 132 6.24 -12.28 15.04
C LEU A 132 5.86 -12.05 16.51
N PRO A 133 6.83 -11.82 17.44
CA PRO A 133 6.50 -11.38 18.79
C PRO A 133 5.60 -10.14 18.84
N GLN A 134 5.85 -9.15 18.00
CA GLN A 134 5.00 -7.96 17.92
C GLN A 134 3.60 -8.29 17.38
N LEU A 135 3.49 -9.15 16.37
CA LEU A 135 2.18 -9.63 15.89
C LEU A 135 1.41 -10.36 16.99
N ALA A 136 2.08 -11.17 17.81
CA ALA A 136 1.46 -11.83 18.96
C ALA A 136 0.98 -10.83 20.01
N GLN A 137 1.76 -9.78 20.29
CA GLN A 137 1.35 -8.70 21.22
C GLN A 137 0.12 -7.95 20.70
N TRP A 138 0.07 -7.60 19.41
CA TRP A 138 -1.10 -6.96 18.83
C TRP A 138 -2.32 -7.89 18.83
N ALA A 139 -2.14 -9.18 18.57
CA ALA A 139 -3.21 -10.17 18.70
C ALA A 139 -3.72 -10.27 20.15
N ALA A 140 -2.81 -10.25 21.13
CA ALA A 140 -3.15 -10.28 22.55
C ALA A 140 -4.02 -9.08 22.96
N ALA A 141 -3.67 -7.89 22.46
CA ALA A 141 -4.41 -6.66 22.73
C ALA A 141 -5.87 -6.69 22.24
N ILE A 142 -6.21 -7.58 21.31
CA ILE A 142 -7.57 -7.76 20.78
C ILE A 142 -8.18 -9.12 21.13
N GLY A 143 -7.63 -9.81 22.14
CA GLY A 143 -8.27 -10.99 22.76
C GLY A 143 -7.66 -12.35 22.43
N ALA A 144 -6.48 -12.43 21.79
CA ALA A 144 -5.78 -13.70 21.63
C ALA A 144 -5.34 -14.26 23.00
N ASP A 145 -5.63 -15.53 23.26
CA ASP A 145 -5.16 -16.24 24.46
C ASP A 145 -3.64 -16.53 24.41
N SER A 146 -3.10 -17.04 25.52
CA SER A 146 -1.66 -17.32 25.64
C SER A 146 -1.17 -18.36 24.64
N ASP A 147 -2.01 -19.34 24.31
CA ASP A 147 -1.65 -20.45 23.43
C ASP A 147 -1.55 -19.96 21.98
N LEU A 148 -2.50 -19.13 21.55
CA LEU A 148 -2.46 -18.47 20.24
C LEU A 148 -1.28 -17.51 20.13
N GLN A 149 -1.00 -16.72 21.17
CA GLN A 149 0.18 -15.84 21.19
C GLN A 149 1.48 -16.65 21.01
N ALA A 150 1.63 -17.74 21.76
CA ALA A 150 2.79 -18.62 21.64
C ALA A 150 2.88 -19.24 20.24
N ALA A 151 1.77 -19.68 19.65
CA ALA A 151 1.72 -20.21 18.29
C ALA A 151 2.12 -19.16 17.24
N ILE A 152 1.66 -17.92 17.37
CA ILE A 152 2.03 -16.81 16.47
C ILE A 152 3.54 -16.54 16.55
N CYS A 153 4.12 -16.49 17.75
CA CYS A 153 5.57 -16.31 17.94
C CYS A 153 6.41 -17.38 17.26
N GLN A 154 5.88 -18.61 17.16
CA GLN A 154 6.56 -19.77 16.54
C GLN A 154 6.22 -19.96 15.05
N ALA A 155 5.41 -19.08 14.46
CA ALA A 155 5.08 -19.17 13.05
C ALA A 155 6.33 -18.95 12.16
N ASN A 156 6.32 -19.49 10.94
CA ASN A 156 7.39 -19.27 9.98
C ASN A 156 7.19 -17.99 9.15
N THR A 157 5.96 -17.52 9.03
CA THR A 157 5.60 -16.39 8.18
C THR A 157 4.48 -15.54 8.80
N SER A 158 4.41 -14.26 8.43
CA SER A 158 3.28 -13.40 8.81
C SER A 158 1.93 -13.93 8.30
N GLN A 159 1.90 -14.58 7.14
CA GLN A 159 0.67 -15.19 6.61
C GLN A 159 0.20 -16.35 7.47
N GLN A 160 1.12 -17.15 8.02
CA GLN A 160 0.79 -18.22 8.94
C GLN A 160 0.24 -17.64 10.26
N ALA A 161 0.87 -16.61 10.81
CA ALA A 161 0.36 -15.90 11.99
C ALA A 161 -1.04 -15.33 11.77
N LEU A 162 -1.28 -14.68 10.63
CA LEU A 162 -2.59 -14.16 10.26
C LEU A 162 -3.64 -15.27 10.13
N ALA A 163 -3.29 -16.40 9.52
CA ALA A 163 -4.19 -17.55 9.39
C ALA A 163 -4.55 -18.15 10.75
N MET A 164 -3.58 -18.28 11.67
CA MET A 164 -3.82 -18.72 13.04
C MET A 164 -4.77 -17.79 13.78
N ALA A 165 -4.54 -16.48 13.71
CA ALA A 165 -5.39 -15.48 14.33
C ALA A 165 -6.83 -15.53 13.77
N SER A 166 -6.97 -15.57 12.45
CA SER A 166 -8.27 -15.66 11.78
C SER A 166 -9.04 -16.93 12.16
N ALA A 167 -8.37 -18.08 12.24
CA ALA A 167 -8.98 -19.34 12.67
C ALA A 167 -9.51 -19.29 14.12
N ALA A 168 -8.93 -18.44 14.96
CA ALA A 168 -9.36 -18.20 16.33
C ALA A 168 -10.35 -17.02 16.46
N GLY A 169 -10.80 -16.42 15.36
CA GLY A 169 -11.71 -15.27 15.37
C GLY A 169 -11.05 -13.93 15.75
N ILE A 170 -9.71 -13.86 15.72
CA ILE A 170 -8.94 -12.67 16.04
C ILE A 170 -8.65 -11.86 14.77
N ALA A 171 -9.14 -10.62 14.73
CA ALA A 171 -8.99 -9.68 13.59
C ALA A 171 -7.58 -9.03 13.53
N LEU A 172 -6.53 -9.86 13.49
CA LEU A 172 -5.14 -9.39 13.49
C LEU A 172 -4.82 -8.47 12.30
N GLY A 173 -5.45 -8.70 11.13
CA GLY A 173 -5.30 -7.84 9.96
C GLY A 173 -5.68 -6.39 10.23
N ASP A 174 -6.85 -6.15 10.84
CA ASP A 174 -7.34 -4.82 11.17
C ASP A 174 -6.45 -4.14 12.23
N ALA A 175 -6.01 -4.89 13.25
CA ALA A 175 -5.09 -4.37 14.25
C ALA A 175 -3.76 -3.92 13.64
N VAL A 176 -3.18 -4.73 12.74
CA VAL A 176 -1.96 -4.37 12.02
C VAL A 176 -2.18 -3.14 11.14
N CYS A 177 -3.29 -3.06 10.42
CA CYS A 177 -3.65 -1.87 9.64
C CYS A 177 -3.80 -0.62 10.51
N ALA A 178 -4.36 -0.74 11.71
CA ALA A 178 -4.51 0.38 12.64
C ALA A 178 -3.15 0.91 13.13
N HIS A 179 -2.21 0.03 13.46
CA HIS A 179 -0.84 0.44 13.80
C HIS A 179 -0.11 1.07 12.62
N ALA A 180 -0.25 0.50 11.41
CA ALA A 180 0.31 1.08 10.18
C ALA A 180 -0.29 2.46 9.87
N LEU A 181 -1.59 2.63 10.07
CA LEU A 181 -2.28 3.90 9.89
C LEU A 181 -1.74 4.97 10.85
N ALA A 182 -1.64 4.64 12.14
CA ALA A 182 -1.10 5.55 13.15
C ALA A 182 0.33 6.00 12.81
N PHE A 183 1.17 5.06 12.35
CA PHE A 183 2.52 5.39 11.90
C PHE A 183 2.51 6.29 10.65
N ALA A 184 1.73 5.95 9.62
CA ALA A 184 1.65 6.76 8.40
C ALA A 184 1.16 8.19 8.69
N GLN A 185 0.15 8.34 9.54
CA GLN A 185 -0.38 9.63 10.00
C GLN A 185 0.65 10.46 10.78
N SER A 186 1.58 9.82 11.50
CA SER A 186 2.66 10.53 12.18
C SER A 186 3.66 11.20 11.21
N VAL A 187 3.63 10.80 9.93
CA VAL A 187 4.60 11.23 8.90
C VAL A 187 3.98 12.22 7.92
N VAL A 188 2.75 11.96 7.48
CA VAL A 188 2.06 12.81 6.49
C VAL A 188 1.41 14.02 7.17
N PRO A 189 1.16 15.13 6.43
CA PRO A 189 0.41 16.25 6.97
C PRO A 189 -1.00 15.84 7.42
N SER A 190 -1.51 16.43 8.50
CA SER A 190 -2.83 16.10 9.09
C SER A 190 -4.02 16.34 8.16
N GLN A 191 -3.85 17.14 7.11
CA GLN A 191 -4.85 17.38 6.07
C GLN A 191 -5.02 16.23 5.08
N VAL A 192 -4.10 15.26 5.05
CA VAL A 192 -4.20 14.07 4.19
C VAL A 192 -5.00 13.01 4.94
N GLU A 193 -6.18 12.65 4.45
CA GLU A 193 -6.90 11.47 4.93
C GLU A 193 -6.09 10.22 4.57
N VAL A 194 -5.82 9.36 5.55
CA VAL A 194 -5.08 8.12 5.34
C VAL A 194 -5.93 6.93 5.74
N GLU A 195 -5.85 5.89 4.94
CA GLU A 195 -6.32 4.55 5.28
C GLU A 195 -5.32 3.49 4.81
N VAL A 196 -5.40 2.31 5.40
CA VAL A 196 -4.48 1.20 5.14
C VAL A 196 -5.25 -0.08 4.93
N PHE A 197 -4.92 -0.78 3.84
CA PHE A 197 -5.44 -2.10 3.50
C PHE A 197 -4.30 -3.12 3.51
N ALA A 198 -4.53 -4.22 4.21
CA ALA A 198 -3.73 -5.44 4.09
C ALA A 198 -4.47 -6.44 3.20
N ILE A 199 -3.74 -7.03 2.25
CA ILE A 199 -4.27 -8.07 1.36
C ILE A 199 -3.52 -9.39 1.48
N ASP A 200 -4.19 -10.47 1.11
CA ASP A 200 -3.57 -11.76 0.84
C ASP A 200 -2.92 -11.79 -0.57
N ARG A 201 -2.41 -12.96 -0.98
CA ARG A 201 -1.76 -13.13 -2.29
C ARG A 201 -2.72 -13.06 -3.48
N GLN A 202 -4.01 -13.29 -3.26
CA GLN A 202 -5.07 -13.24 -4.28
C GLN A 202 -5.73 -11.85 -4.37
N GLY A 203 -5.31 -10.89 -3.53
CA GLY A 203 -5.96 -9.58 -3.43
C GLY A 203 -7.24 -9.60 -2.60
N GLY A 204 -7.47 -10.63 -1.79
CA GLY A 204 -8.49 -10.62 -0.75
C GLY A 204 -8.08 -9.66 0.35
N ILE A 205 -8.99 -8.76 0.77
CA ILE A 205 -8.75 -7.87 1.92
C ILE A 205 -8.78 -8.72 3.17
N VAL A 206 -7.69 -8.67 3.93
CA VAL A 206 -7.52 -9.38 5.21
C VAL A 206 -7.43 -8.43 6.40
N GLY A 207 -7.33 -7.13 6.14
CA GLY A 207 -7.38 -6.09 7.14
C GLY A 207 -7.61 -4.71 6.54
N HIS A 208 -8.30 -3.85 7.27
CA HIS A 208 -8.50 -2.44 6.92
C HIS A 208 -8.50 -1.56 8.16
N ALA A 209 -7.93 -0.37 8.05
CA ALA A 209 -8.10 0.69 9.02
C ALA A 209 -8.21 2.03 8.30
N SER A 210 -9.16 2.85 8.74
CA SER A 210 -9.32 4.24 8.32
C SER A 210 -9.49 5.13 9.55
N ALA A 211 -9.18 6.41 9.42
CA ALA A 211 -9.49 7.35 10.50
C ALA A 211 -11.01 7.35 10.74
N PRO A 212 -11.47 7.43 12.00
CA PRO A 212 -12.90 7.55 12.27
C PRO A 212 -13.42 8.81 11.59
N GLN A 213 -14.37 8.66 10.67
CA GLN A 213 -15.06 9.80 10.07
C GLN A 213 -15.65 10.62 11.22
N SER A 214 -15.24 11.88 11.37
CA SER A 214 -15.99 12.81 12.20
C SER A 214 -17.40 12.82 11.65
N ARG A 215 -18.38 12.26 12.39
CA ARG A 215 -19.79 12.29 11.99
C ARG A 215 -20.11 13.72 11.59
N GLY A 216 -20.35 13.94 10.30
CA GLY A 216 -20.84 15.21 9.80
C GLY A 216 -22.05 15.60 10.64
N LYS A 217 -22.01 16.81 11.19
CA LYS A 217 -23.17 17.42 11.85
C LYS A 217 -24.36 17.24 10.91
N PRO A 218 -25.51 16.67 11.34
CA PRO A 218 -26.65 16.54 10.46
C PRO A 218 -26.98 17.92 9.87
N ALA A 219 -27.17 17.97 8.56
CA ALA A 219 -27.62 19.18 7.87
C ALA A 219 -28.84 19.75 8.60
N PRO A 220 -28.96 21.08 8.74
CA PRO A 220 -30.17 21.66 9.30
C PRO A 220 -31.34 21.18 8.44
N THR A 221 -32.31 20.54 9.08
CA THR A 221 -33.55 20.13 8.44
C THR A 221 -34.26 21.39 7.97
N GLU A 222 -34.27 21.63 6.67
CA GLU A 222 -35.13 22.63 6.07
C GLU A 222 -36.59 22.18 6.22
N GLY A 223 -37.36 22.96 6.98
CA GLY A 223 -38.78 23.25 6.77
C GLY A 223 -39.79 22.10 6.85
N GLN A 224 -40.65 22.18 7.87
CA GLN A 224 -42.08 22.49 7.70
C GLN A 224 -42.62 23.13 8.98
#